data_AF-X1PVY3-F1
#
_entry.id   AF-X1PVY3-F1
#
_cell.length_a   1.000
_cell.length_b   1.000
_cell.length_c   1.000
_cell.angle_alpha   90.00
_cell.angle_beta   90.00
_cell.angle_gamma   90.00
#
_symmetry.space_group_name_H-M   'P 1'
#
loop_
_entity.id
_entity.type
_entity.pdbx_description
1 polymer ?
#
loop_
_entity_poly.entity_id
_entity_poly.type
_entity_poly.pdbx_seq_one_letter_code
_entity_poly.pdbx_strand_id
1 'polypeptide(L)'
;FKKDVEELNMGEKIKTLYSEIMYLKGNIDDIKPGDIYKDGRKYYINIRPECDTTQIGNVDINETYIYLIKGKKEKDDWVKNNCYDKEYGLLNRPVFYILPFLDGKNFVKFTFEDLEIKKYSDIKDKKLYRLLPPFITSFQHHFSSFLGRYGVPKVPQEVF
;
A
#
# COMPACT_ATOMS: atom_id res chain seq x y z
N PHE A 1 -36.13 4.57 4.30
CA PHE A 1 -36.10 3.17 3.82
C PHE A 1 -35.67 3.03 2.36
N LYS A 2 -36.43 3.44 1.33
CA LYS A 2 -35.97 3.34 -0.08
C LYS A 2 -34.71 4.17 -0.38
N LYS A 3 -34.67 5.41 0.11
CA LYS A 3 -33.56 6.35 -0.09
C LYS A 3 -32.24 5.87 0.54
N ASP A 4 -32.32 5.30 1.74
CA ASP A 4 -31.15 4.75 2.45
C ASP A 4 -30.60 3.49 1.75
N VAL A 5 -31.48 2.66 1.19
CA VAL A 5 -31.08 1.46 0.41
C VAL A 5 -30.44 1.84 -0.93
N GLU A 6 -30.93 2.90 -1.59
CA GLU A 6 -30.32 3.44 -2.81
C GLU A 6 -28.96 4.09 -2.54
N GLU A 7 -28.82 4.85 -1.46
CA GLU A 7 -27.53 5.45 -1.05
C GLU A 7 -26.50 4.38 -0.66
N LEU A 8 -26.91 3.32 0.05
CA LEU A 8 -26.06 2.17 0.36
C LEU A 8 -25.55 1.47 -0.92
N ASN A 9 -26.44 1.26 -1.88
CA ASN A 9 -26.11 0.63 -3.17
C ASN A 9 -25.16 1.50 -4.01
N MET A 10 -25.32 2.83 -3.97
CA MET A 10 -24.41 3.77 -4.63
C MET A 10 -23.01 3.76 -3.99
N GLY A 11 -22.95 3.74 -2.65
CA GLY A 11 -21.69 3.67 -1.91
C GLY A 11 -20.89 2.40 -2.24
N GLU A 12 -21.56 1.24 -2.32
CA GLU A 12 -20.90 -0.02 -2.70
C GLU A 12 -20.36 0.01 -4.14
N LYS A 13 -21.14 0.56 -5.09
CA LYS A 13 -20.68 0.73 -6.48
C LYS A 13 -19.43 1.60 -6.58
N ILE A 14 -19.37 2.71 -5.83
CA ILE A 14 -18.19 3.58 -5.79
C ILE A 14 -16.98 2.81 -5.27
N LYS A 15 -17.11 2.05 -4.18
CA LYS A 15 -16.00 1.24 -3.64
C LYS A 15 -15.46 0.24 -4.67
N THR A 16 -16.36 -0.46 -5.35
CA THR A 16 -16.01 -1.41 -6.40
C THR A 16 -15.26 -0.72 -7.53
N LEU A 17 -15.78 0.41 -8.02
CA LEU A 17 -15.15 1.20 -9.08
C LEU A 17 -13.73 1.63 -8.69
N TYR A 18 -13.54 2.21 -7.50
CA TYR A 18 -12.20 2.61 -7.04
C TYR A 18 -11.27 1.41 -6.88
N SER A 19 -11.76 0.28 -6.38
CA SER A 19 -10.95 -0.94 -6.29
C SER A 19 -10.47 -1.42 -7.67
N GLU A 20 -11.34 -1.38 -8.68
CA GLU A 20 -11.01 -1.80 -10.04
C GLU A 20 -10.03 -0.84 -10.73
N ILE A 21 -10.13 0.46 -10.42
CA ILE A 21 -9.19 1.49 -10.92
C ILE A 21 -7.80 1.33 -10.26
N MET A 22 -7.76 1.05 -8.96
CA MET A 22 -6.52 1.04 -8.18
C MET A 22 -5.74 -0.27 -8.26
N TYR A 23 -6.44 -1.40 -8.37
CA TYR A 23 -5.84 -2.71 -8.17
C TYR A 23 -6.07 -3.64 -9.35
N LEU A 24 -4.98 -4.16 -9.90
CA LEU A 24 -5.03 -5.30 -10.80
C LEU A 24 -5.15 -6.58 -9.96
N LYS A 25 -6.22 -7.34 -10.17
CA LYS A 25 -6.47 -8.64 -9.51
C LYS A 25 -6.03 -9.79 -10.41
N GLY A 26 -5.44 -10.83 -9.84
CA GLY A 26 -5.21 -12.09 -10.55
C GLY A 26 -3.81 -12.66 -10.37
N ASN A 27 -3.54 -13.74 -11.11
CA ASN A 27 -2.25 -14.41 -11.11
C ASN A 27 -1.27 -13.61 -11.99
N ILE A 28 -0.38 -12.89 -11.33
CA ILE A 28 0.57 -11.97 -11.96
C ILE A 28 1.96 -12.60 -11.77
N ASP A 29 2.45 -13.27 -12.82
CA ASP A 29 3.62 -14.17 -12.75
C ASP A 29 5.00 -13.47 -12.71
N ASP A 30 5.03 -12.15 -12.60
CA ASP A 30 6.25 -11.34 -12.46
C ASP A 30 6.33 -10.63 -11.10
N ILE A 31 7.51 -10.08 -10.77
CA ILE A 31 7.71 -9.24 -9.60
C ILE A 31 7.81 -7.78 -10.04
N LYS A 32 6.89 -6.94 -9.58
CA LYS A 32 6.95 -5.49 -9.80
C LYS A 32 6.69 -4.71 -8.52
N PRO A 33 7.10 -3.43 -8.49
CA PRO A 33 6.58 -2.50 -7.49
C PRO A 33 5.05 -2.53 -7.48
N GLY A 34 4.48 -2.42 -6.29
CA GLY A 34 3.04 -2.42 -6.08
C GLY A 34 2.42 -3.79 -5.95
N ASP A 35 3.18 -4.89 -6.10
CA ASP A 35 2.68 -6.22 -5.76
C ASP A 35 2.26 -6.28 -4.29
N ILE A 36 0.99 -6.61 -4.05
CA ILE A 36 0.36 -6.70 -2.74
C ILE A 36 0.16 -8.17 -2.39
N TYR A 37 0.66 -8.54 -1.22
CA TYR A 37 0.56 -9.88 -0.65
C TYR A 37 -0.28 -9.87 0.62
N LYS A 38 -0.96 -10.98 0.92
CA LYS A 38 -1.75 -11.14 2.14
C LYS A 38 -1.32 -12.39 2.90
N ASP A 39 -0.82 -12.19 4.12
CA ASP A 39 -0.43 -13.28 5.03
C ASP A 39 -1.25 -13.21 6.32
N GLY A 40 -2.24 -14.10 6.43
CA GLY A 40 -3.23 -14.05 7.50
C GLY A 40 -3.98 -12.70 7.54
N ARG A 41 -3.75 -11.91 8.60
CA ARG A 41 -4.38 -10.59 8.81
C ARG A 41 -3.51 -9.40 8.37
N LYS A 42 -2.31 -9.66 7.85
CA LYS A 42 -1.34 -8.64 7.45
C LYS A 42 -1.32 -8.52 5.93
N TYR A 43 -1.13 -7.30 5.46
CA TYR A 43 -0.87 -6.99 4.06
C TYR A 43 0.59 -6.59 3.90
N TYR A 44 1.13 -6.76 2.71
CA TYR A 44 2.48 -6.34 2.36
C TYR A 44 2.44 -5.75 0.96
N ILE A 45 3.19 -4.68 0.72
CA ILE A 45 3.34 -4.10 -0.62
C ILE A 45 4.82 -4.03 -0.98
N ASN A 46 5.17 -4.59 -2.14
CA ASN A 46 6.52 -4.52 -2.67
C ASN A 46 6.81 -3.11 -3.18
N ILE A 47 7.90 -2.51 -2.71
CA ILE A 47 8.38 -1.21 -3.19
C ILE A 47 9.62 -1.32 -4.07
N ARG A 48 10.20 -2.52 -4.19
CA ARG A 48 11.46 -2.74 -4.91
C ARG A 48 11.31 -2.29 -6.36
N PRO A 49 12.17 -1.40 -6.89
CA PRO A 49 12.12 -0.92 -8.27
C PRO A 49 12.12 -2.06 -9.29
N GLU A 50 11.44 -1.87 -10.42
CA GLU A 50 11.36 -2.88 -11.48
C GLU A 50 12.74 -3.19 -12.09
N CYS A 51 13.63 -2.20 -12.22
CA CYS A 51 15.00 -2.42 -12.70
C CYS A 51 15.80 -3.37 -11.81
N ASP A 52 15.46 -3.47 -10.52
CA ASP A 52 16.12 -4.36 -9.56
C ASP A 52 15.46 -5.74 -9.50
N THR A 53 14.20 -5.85 -9.91
CA THR A 53 13.45 -7.12 -10.00
C THR A 53 13.53 -7.75 -11.38
N THR A 54 13.97 -6.99 -12.39
CA THR A 54 14.24 -7.49 -13.74
C THR A 54 15.52 -8.31 -13.72
N GLN A 55 15.44 -9.57 -14.12
CA GLN A 55 16.56 -10.48 -14.10
C GLN A 55 17.56 -10.14 -15.21
N ILE A 56 18.82 -9.97 -14.83
CA ILE A 56 19.94 -9.95 -15.76
C ILE A 56 20.65 -11.31 -15.64
N GLY A 57 20.52 -12.16 -16.66
CA GLY A 57 21.09 -13.52 -16.69
C GLY A 57 20.13 -14.63 -16.23
N ASN A 58 20.66 -15.84 -15.95
CA ASN A 58 19.91 -17.05 -15.55
C ASN A 58 19.63 -17.13 -14.02
N VAL A 59 19.20 -16.03 -13.41
CA VAL A 59 18.88 -16.03 -11.96
C VAL A 59 17.45 -16.53 -11.74
N ASP A 60 17.25 -17.50 -10.85
CA ASP A 60 15.90 -17.98 -10.49
C ASP A 60 15.09 -16.86 -9.80
N ILE A 61 13.88 -16.59 -10.30
CA ILE A 61 12.99 -15.56 -9.74
C ILE A 61 12.65 -15.82 -8.28
N ASN A 62 12.62 -17.10 -7.88
CA ASN A 62 12.34 -17.52 -6.52
C ASN A 62 13.42 -17.06 -5.53
N GLU A 63 14.66 -16.85 -5.98
CA GLU A 63 15.78 -16.37 -5.14
C GLU A 63 15.86 -14.84 -5.06
N THR A 64 14.99 -14.13 -5.78
CA THR A 64 14.93 -12.67 -5.79
C THR A 64 14.44 -12.14 -4.44
N TYR A 65 15.20 -11.24 -3.82
CA TYR A 65 14.73 -10.51 -2.63
C TYR A 65 13.72 -9.42 -3.01
N ILE A 66 12.64 -9.28 -2.25
CA ILE A 66 11.64 -8.22 -2.40
C ILE A 66 11.52 -7.42 -1.11
N TYR A 67 11.08 -6.16 -1.25
CA TYR A 67 11.14 -5.16 -0.18
C TYR A 67 9.71 -4.79 0.16
N LEU A 68 9.23 -5.31 1.30
CA LEU A 68 7.82 -5.29 1.66
C LEU A 68 7.56 -4.27 2.75
N ILE A 69 6.70 -3.30 2.46
CA ILE A 69 6.12 -2.44 3.50
C ILE A 69 4.88 -3.12 4.05
N LYS A 70 4.82 -3.27 5.37
CA LYS A 70 3.73 -3.98 6.05
C LYS A 70 2.52 -3.09 6.27
N GLY A 71 1.34 -3.68 6.08
CA GLY A 71 0.04 -3.05 6.25
C GLY A 71 -0.92 -3.83 7.14
N LYS A 72 -1.86 -3.10 7.75
CA LYS A 72 -2.95 -3.67 8.57
C LYS A 72 -4.26 -2.92 8.33
N LYS A 73 -5.39 -3.62 8.47
CA LYS A 73 -6.72 -2.99 8.48
C LYS A 73 -6.77 -1.92 9.58
N GLU A 74 -7.33 -0.77 9.26
CA GLU A 74 -7.53 0.32 10.21
C GLU A 74 -9.03 0.62 10.42
N LYS A 75 -9.38 1.29 11.53
CA LYS A 75 -10.77 1.68 11.82
C LYS A 75 -11.18 2.93 11.02
N ASP A 76 -12.37 2.89 10.43
CA ASP A 76 -12.92 3.98 9.61
C ASP A 76 -12.94 5.33 10.35
N ASP A 77 -13.42 5.36 11.59
CA ASP A 77 -13.51 6.61 12.37
C ASP A 77 -12.13 7.18 12.68
N TRP A 78 -11.14 6.31 12.92
CA TRP A 78 -9.77 6.77 13.13
C TRP A 78 -9.23 7.43 11.85
N VAL A 79 -9.46 6.82 10.69
CA VAL A 79 -9.04 7.38 9.39
C VAL A 79 -9.75 8.71 9.11
N LYS A 80 -11.07 8.78 9.31
CA LYS A 80 -11.85 10.02 9.12
C LYS A 80 -11.39 11.16 10.02
N ASN A 81 -11.08 10.87 11.28
CA ASN A 81 -10.73 11.88 12.27
C ASN A 81 -9.25 12.28 12.24
N ASN A 82 -8.36 11.41 11.76
CA ASN A 82 -6.92 11.64 11.82
C ASN A 82 -6.27 11.78 10.44
N CYS A 83 -6.82 11.22 9.37
CA CYS A 83 -6.08 11.14 8.10
C CYS A 83 -6.76 11.88 6.96
N TYR A 84 -8.07 12.12 7.06
CA TYR A 84 -8.87 12.72 6.01
C TYR A 84 -8.88 14.23 6.11
N ASP A 85 -8.30 14.87 5.10
CA ASP A 85 -8.43 16.30 4.85
C ASP A 85 -9.77 16.56 4.15
N LYS A 86 -10.68 17.25 4.85
CA LYS A 86 -12.02 17.54 4.33
C LYS A 86 -12.02 18.60 3.24
N GLU A 87 -11.02 19.48 3.21
CA GLU A 87 -10.94 20.57 2.25
C GLU A 87 -10.51 20.04 0.88
N TYR A 88 -9.53 19.14 0.86
CA TYR A 88 -8.99 18.57 -0.38
C TYR A 88 -9.53 17.18 -0.70
N GLY A 89 -10.24 16.54 0.23
CA GLY A 89 -10.74 15.18 0.09
C GLY A 89 -9.64 14.12 0.05
N LEU A 90 -8.48 14.40 0.64
CA LEU A 90 -7.27 13.57 0.56
C LEU A 90 -6.96 12.86 1.87
N LEU A 91 -6.31 11.70 1.78
CA LEU A 91 -5.71 11.01 2.92
C LEU A 91 -4.21 11.33 2.93
N ASN A 92 -3.69 12.03 3.94
CA ASN A 92 -2.26 12.38 3.95
C ASN A 92 -1.61 12.30 5.34
N ARG A 93 -0.60 11.43 5.49
CA ARG A 93 0.22 11.30 6.70
C ARG A 93 1.60 10.79 6.30
N PRO A 94 2.70 11.47 6.65
CA PRO A 94 3.94 11.26 5.92
C PRO A 94 4.72 10.01 6.39
N VAL A 95 4.34 9.37 7.51
CA VAL A 95 5.00 8.13 8.03
C VAL A 95 4.25 6.84 7.68
N PHE A 96 3.06 6.95 7.06
CA PHE A 96 2.28 5.79 6.64
C PHE A 96 1.41 6.12 5.42
N TYR A 97 1.10 5.14 4.60
CA TYR A 97 0.18 5.30 3.46
C TYR A 97 -1.13 4.56 3.72
N ILE A 98 -2.27 5.16 3.38
CA ILE A 98 -3.56 4.48 3.45
C ILE A 98 -4.00 4.08 2.06
N LEU A 99 -4.23 2.79 1.86
CA LEU A 99 -4.86 2.25 0.67
C LEU A 99 -6.35 1.97 0.95
N PRO A 100 -7.27 2.61 0.22
CA PRO A 100 -8.69 2.36 0.36
C PRO A 100 -9.12 1.12 -0.43
N PHE A 101 -10.19 0.47 0.02
CA PHE A 101 -10.91 -0.59 -0.69
C PHE A 101 -10.10 -1.84 -1.09
N LEU A 102 -8.98 -2.08 -0.41
CA LEU A 102 -8.14 -3.26 -0.62
C LEU A 102 -8.78 -4.50 0.02
N ASP A 103 -8.98 -5.58 -0.74
CA ASP A 103 -9.47 -6.88 -0.23
C ASP A 103 -10.80 -6.75 0.56
N GLY A 104 -11.71 -5.93 0.04
CA GLY A 104 -13.00 -5.63 0.68
C GLY A 104 -12.89 -4.86 2.00
N LYS A 105 -11.72 -4.34 2.37
CA LYS A 105 -11.52 -3.49 3.54
C LYS A 105 -11.60 -2.03 3.14
N ASN A 106 -12.29 -1.22 3.94
CA ASN A 106 -12.40 0.21 3.67
C ASN A 106 -11.01 0.88 3.66
N PHE A 107 -10.16 0.59 4.65
CA PHE A 107 -8.84 1.20 4.76
C PHE A 107 -7.80 0.20 5.29
N VAL A 108 -6.66 0.13 4.59
CA VAL A 108 -5.46 -0.59 5.03
C VAL A 108 -4.32 0.41 5.17
N LYS A 109 -3.75 0.50 6.37
CA LYS A 109 -2.64 1.40 6.70
C LYS A 109 -1.32 0.66 6.57
N PHE A 110 -0.41 1.21 5.77
CA PHE A 110 0.96 0.73 5.56
C PHE A 110 1.94 1.68 6.27
N THR A 111 2.69 1.19 7.25
CA THR A 111 3.65 2.03 7.99
C THR A 111 5.03 1.91 7.34
N PHE A 112 5.66 3.03 6.97
CA PHE A 112 6.93 2.98 6.23
C PHE A 112 8.12 2.50 7.07
N GLU A 113 8.04 2.59 8.40
CA GLU A 113 9.01 2.02 9.34
C GLU A 113 9.02 0.48 9.32
N ASP A 114 7.89 -0.15 8.95
CA ASP A 114 7.72 -1.59 8.96
C ASP A 114 8.17 -2.22 7.62
N LEU A 115 9.44 -2.01 7.25
CA LEU A 115 10.07 -2.63 6.07
C LEU A 115 10.60 -4.04 6.40
N GLU A 116 10.24 -5.02 5.57
CA GLU A 116 10.70 -6.40 5.68
C GLU A 116 11.26 -6.88 4.34
N ILE A 117 12.47 -7.46 4.34
CA ILE A 117 13.08 -8.04 3.15
C ILE A 117 12.87 -9.56 3.18
N LYS A 118 12.31 -10.12 2.12
CA LYS A 118 12.05 -11.57 1.99
C LYS A 118 12.50 -12.09 0.64
N LYS A 119 12.74 -13.40 0.53
CA LYS A 119 12.81 -14.03 -0.80
C LYS A 119 11.41 -14.09 -1.39
N TYR A 120 11.32 -13.96 -2.72
CA TYR A 120 10.04 -14.05 -3.42
C TYR A 120 9.37 -15.41 -3.20
N SER A 121 10.15 -16.49 -3.16
CA SER A 121 9.67 -17.84 -2.86
C SER A 121 8.89 -17.96 -1.55
N ASP A 122 9.22 -17.16 -0.53
CA ASP A 122 8.57 -17.22 0.78
C ASP A 122 7.13 -16.68 0.78
N ILE A 123 6.76 -15.90 -0.24
CA ILE A 123 5.50 -15.14 -0.25
C ILE A 123 4.75 -15.17 -1.59
N LYS A 124 5.32 -15.73 -2.65
CA LYS A 124 4.72 -15.76 -4.01
C LYS A 124 3.28 -16.24 -4.02
N ASP A 125 2.96 -17.30 -3.28
CA ASP A 125 1.62 -17.91 -3.24
C ASP A 125 0.58 -17.05 -2.49
N LYS A 126 1.03 -15.97 -1.85
CA LYS A 126 0.21 -15.02 -1.08
C LYS A 126 -0.08 -13.74 -1.86
N LYS A 127 0.35 -13.65 -3.12
CA LYS A 127 0.11 -12.49 -3.99
C LYS A 127 -1.38 -12.36 -4.30
N LEU A 128 -1.92 -11.15 -4.11
CA LEU A 128 -3.36 -10.90 -4.19
C LEU A 128 -3.73 -9.86 -5.24
N TYR A 129 -2.98 -8.76 -5.29
CA TYR A 129 -3.22 -7.63 -6.19
C TYR A 129 -1.89 -7.01 -6.63
N ARG A 130 -1.95 -6.15 -7.66
CA ARG A 130 -0.93 -5.14 -7.94
C ARG A 130 -1.55 -3.75 -7.89
N LEU A 131 -0.98 -2.86 -7.09
CA LEU A 131 -1.32 -1.44 -7.09
C LEU A 131 -0.86 -0.81 -8.40
N LEU A 132 -1.79 -0.26 -9.17
CA LEU A 132 -1.52 0.28 -10.50
C LEU A 132 -0.93 1.69 -10.44
N PRO A 133 -0.18 2.13 -11.47
CA PRO A 133 0.07 3.54 -11.69
C PRO A 133 -1.25 4.32 -11.85
N PRO A 134 -1.33 5.56 -11.35
CA PRO A 134 -0.28 6.34 -10.68
C PRO A 134 -0.15 6.06 -9.17
N PHE A 135 -0.97 5.18 -8.60
CA PHE A 135 -1.07 4.99 -7.15
C PHE A 135 0.21 4.39 -6.54
N ILE A 136 0.84 3.42 -7.21
CA ILE A 136 2.14 2.89 -6.76
C ILE A 136 3.24 3.95 -6.82
N THR A 137 3.25 4.80 -7.86
CA THR A 137 4.19 5.91 -7.95
C THR A 137 4.02 6.89 -6.80
N SER A 138 2.77 7.23 -6.45
CA SER A 138 2.47 8.03 -5.26
C SER A 138 2.98 7.36 -3.97
N PHE A 139 2.71 6.07 -3.79
CA PHE A 139 3.19 5.31 -2.63
C PHE A 139 4.72 5.38 -2.50
N GLN A 140 5.45 5.15 -3.60
CA GLN A 140 6.91 5.21 -3.64
C GLN A 140 7.44 6.62 -3.35
N HIS A 141 6.81 7.68 -3.88
CA HIS A 141 7.19 9.06 -3.56
C HIS A 141 7.05 9.38 -2.07
N HIS A 142 5.98 8.91 -1.43
CA HIS A 142 5.78 9.07 0.01
C HIS A 142 6.83 8.29 0.82
N PHE A 143 7.16 7.07 0.39
CA PHE A 143 8.22 6.28 0.99
C PHE A 143 9.59 6.97 0.87
N SER A 144 9.95 7.48 -0.30
CA SER A 144 11.19 8.25 -0.50
C SER A 144 11.25 9.51 0.36
N SER A 145 10.13 10.23 0.47
CA SER A 145 9.99 11.41 1.35
C SER A 145 10.09 11.06 2.84
N PHE A 146 9.74 9.84 3.21
CA PHE A 146 9.95 9.30 4.55
C PHE A 146 11.42 8.98 4.83
N LEU A 147 12.11 8.29 3.92
CA LEU A 147 13.54 8.03 4.05
C LEU A 147 14.37 9.31 4.16
N GLY A 148 14.05 10.33 3.37
CA GLY A 148 14.73 11.63 3.41
C GLY A 148 14.70 12.32 4.78
N ARG A 149 13.71 12.02 5.63
CA ARG A 149 13.62 12.59 6.99
C ARG A 149 14.58 11.97 8.00
N TYR A 150 15.01 10.72 7.81
CA TYR A 150 16.10 10.17 8.64
C TYR A 150 17.45 10.83 8.35
N GLY A 151 17.61 11.43 7.16
CA GLY A 151 18.77 12.24 6.81
C GLY A 151 18.77 13.63 7.44
N VAL A 152 17.68 14.05 8.11
CA VAL A 152 17.58 15.34 8.79
C VAL A 152 17.69 15.10 10.30
N PRO A 153 18.71 15.64 11.00
CA PRO A 153 18.85 15.44 12.44
C PRO A 153 17.63 16.01 13.17
N LYS A 154 17.14 15.29 14.19
CA LYS A 154 16.14 15.83 15.10
C LYS A 154 16.75 17.03 15.82
N VAL A 155 16.04 18.15 15.85
CA VAL A 155 16.39 19.27 16.73
C VAL A 155 16.33 18.72 18.17
N PRO A 156 17.43 18.80 18.95
CA PRO A 156 17.45 18.32 20.33
C PRO A 156 16.34 18.96 21.16
N GLN A 157 15.82 18.28 22.19
CA GLN A 157 14.79 18.90 23.04
C GLN A 157 15.37 20.04 23.88
N GLU A 158 16.68 20.01 24.13
CA GLU A 158 17.45 20.94 24.95
C GLU A 158 17.58 22.35 24.33
N VAL A 159 17.17 22.54 23.07
CA VAL A 159 17.14 23.86 22.39
C VAL A 159 15.77 24.54 22.47
N PHE A 160 14.79 23.95 23.17
CA PHE A 160 13.49 24.55 23.47
C PHE A 160 13.36 24.98 24.93
#